data_AF-A0A6G1J8B3-F1
#
_entry.id   AF-A0A6G1J8B3-F1
#
_cell.length_a   1.000
_cell.length_b   1.000
_cell.length_c   1.000
_cell.angle_alpha   90.00
_cell.angle_beta   90.00
_cell.angle_gamma   90.00
#
_symmetry.space_group_name_H-M   'P 1'
#
loop_
_entity.id
_entity.type
_entity.pdbx_description
1 polymer ?
#
loop_
_entity_poly.entity_id
_entity_poly.type
_entity_poly.pdbx_seq_one_letter_code
_entity_poly.pdbx_strand_id
1 'polypeptide(L)'
;MNGRTVLIAASAIAIVGALYFFNTFSVPTLNMSKPGSSTADGSTVPGLEFKLSQISRNPPSLLVTLKNNHPDTPFTILKWGTPLDVQAQNLGLFKLVDEATGNEVEMHNIKISRLMPPSREDLVTVAPGTEEATEVVFNKPWMPETKPAKYKVQAQGTFAGVWDRYGNEVDDSELEAYSSSPLNGRVFRTNSVEMRVE
;
A
#
# COMPACT_ATOMS: atom_id res chain seq x y z
N MET A 1 -20.41 -41.95 54.79
CA MET A 1 -19.62 -41.38 53.70
C MET A 1 -18.16 -41.45 54.14
N ASN A 2 -17.40 -42.38 53.57
CA ASN A 2 -16.16 -42.88 54.20
C ASN A 2 -14.98 -41.96 53.91
N GLY A 3 -14.20 -41.61 54.93
CA GLY A 3 -13.10 -40.63 54.84
C GLY A 3 -12.02 -40.95 53.78
N ARG A 4 -11.96 -42.19 53.30
CA ARG A 4 -11.07 -42.62 52.20
C ARG A 4 -11.47 -42.04 50.84
N THR A 5 -12.76 -41.83 50.58
CA THR A 5 -13.25 -41.27 49.30
C THR A 5 -13.02 -39.76 49.22
N VAL A 6 -13.02 -39.07 50.38
CA VAL A 6 -12.76 -37.63 50.49
C VAL A 6 -11.29 -37.31 50.20
N LEU A 7 -10.37 -38.13 50.69
CA LEU A 7 -8.92 -37.95 50.48
C LEU A 7 -8.51 -38.12 49.02
N ILE A 8 -9.13 -39.05 48.28
CA ILE A 8 -8.82 -39.28 46.86
C ILE A 8 -9.34 -38.12 46.00
N ALA A 9 -10.55 -37.63 46.28
CA ALA A 9 -11.13 -36.49 45.57
C ALA A 9 -10.32 -35.19 45.80
N ALA A 10 -9.84 -34.96 47.03
CA ALA A 10 -9.02 -33.79 47.36
C ALA A 10 -7.68 -33.81 46.60
N SER A 11 -7.03 -34.97 46.49
CA SER A 11 -5.75 -35.12 45.77
C SER A 11 -5.91 -34.91 44.26
N ALA A 12 -7.01 -35.37 43.66
CA ALA A 12 -7.25 -35.18 42.22
C ALA A 12 -7.46 -33.70 41.86
N ILE A 13 -8.17 -32.93 42.70
CA ILE A 13 -8.41 -31.50 42.49
C ILE A 13 -7.11 -30.70 42.65
N ALA A 14 -6.26 -31.05 43.62
CA ALA A 14 -4.98 -30.37 43.83
C ALA A 14 -4.00 -30.56 42.66
N ILE A 15 -3.97 -31.76 42.05
CA ILE A 15 -3.09 -32.05 40.91
C ILE A 15 -3.57 -31.30 39.64
N VAL A 16 -4.89 -31.24 39.40
CA VAL A 16 -5.45 -30.48 38.27
C VAL A 16 -5.26 -28.97 38.45
N GLY A 17 -5.40 -28.45 39.67
CA GLY A 17 -5.15 -27.04 39.98
C GLY A 17 -3.68 -26.65 39.81
N ALA A 18 -2.75 -27.51 40.21
CA ALA A 18 -1.32 -27.30 39.99
C ALA A 18 -0.98 -27.32 38.49
N LEU A 19 -1.54 -28.25 37.72
CA LEU A 19 -1.35 -28.29 36.26
C LEU A 19 -1.89 -27.02 35.57
N TYR A 20 -3.00 -26.44 36.02
CA TYR A 20 -3.48 -25.16 35.46
C TYR A 20 -2.57 -23.97 35.82
N PHE A 21 -1.94 -23.98 36.99
CA PHE A 21 -1.05 -22.90 37.41
C PHE A 21 0.32 -22.95 36.74
N PHE A 22 0.86 -24.15 36.50
CA PHE A 22 2.16 -24.34 35.86
C PHE A 22 2.11 -24.37 34.33
N ASN A 23 0.93 -24.56 33.73
CA ASN A 23 0.78 -24.68 32.28
C ASN A 23 0.24 -23.41 31.62
N THR A 24 0.48 -22.24 32.24
CA THR A 24 0.43 -20.95 31.54
C THR A 24 1.61 -20.88 30.58
N PHE A 25 1.50 -21.63 29.48
CA PHE A 25 2.33 -21.43 28.31
C PHE A 25 2.19 -19.97 27.91
N SER A 26 3.24 -19.18 28.17
CA SER A 26 3.43 -17.88 27.56
C SER A 26 3.45 -18.11 26.06
N VAL A 27 2.30 -17.88 25.40
CA VAL A 27 2.28 -17.67 23.96
C VAL A 27 3.27 -16.55 23.68
N PRO A 28 4.34 -16.77 22.90
CA PRO A 28 5.17 -15.66 22.48
C PRO A 28 4.24 -14.72 21.73
N THR A 29 3.97 -13.56 22.30
CA THR A 29 3.40 -12.46 21.57
C THR A 29 4.41 -12.12 20.49
N LEU A 30 4.16 -12.64 19.28
CA LEU A 30 4.75 -12.09 18.08
C LEU A 30 4.21 -10.67 18.00
N ASN A 31 4.96 -9.73 18.60
CA ASN A 31 4.86 -8.32 18.26
C ASN A 31 5.20 -8.25 16.79
N MET A 32 4.20 -8.43 15.94
CA MET A 32 4.26 -7.91 14.58
C MET A 32 4.48 -6.42 14.78
N SER A 33 5.69 -5.96 14.49
CA SER A 33 5.93 -4.56 14.21
C SER A 33 4.89 -4.19 13.17
N LYS A 34 3.81 -3.52 13.60
CA LYS A 34 3.02 -2.69 12.72
C LYS A 34 4.07 -1.93 11.91
N PRO A 35 4.14 -2.08 10.57
CA PRO A 35 5.10 -1.31 9.80
C PRO A 35 4.91 0.10 10.27
N GLY A 36 5.97 0.65 10.85
CA GLY A 36 5.91 1.90 11.57
C GLY A 36 5.18 2.85 10.65
N SER A 37 4.03 3.34 11.09
CA SER A 37 3.66 4.71 10.78
C SER A 37 4.76 5.53 11.43
N SER A 38 5.91 5.60 10.76
CA SER A 38 6.95 6.55 11.03
C SER A 38 6.28 7.89 10.80
N THR A 39 5.78 8.46 11.89
CA THR A 39 5.83 9.89 12.11
C THR A 39 7.31 10.31 12.19
N ALA A 40 8.03 10.11 11.09
CA ALA A 40 9.03 11.04 10.64
C ALA A 40 8.24 12.01 9.77
N ASP A 41 8.50 13.31 9.85
CA ASP A 41 8.04 14.22 8.80
C ASP A 41 8.30 13.57 7.44
N GLY A 42 7.20 13.24 6.75
CA GLY A 42 7.16 12.36 5.59
C GLY A 42 7.89 13.03 4.44
N SER A 43 9.21 12.90 4.42
CA SER A 43 10.06 13.34 3.34
C SER A 43 9.54 12.68 2.06
N THR A 44 9.03 13.50 1.16
CA THR A 44 8.78 13.11 -0.22
C THR A 44 10.11 12.86 -0.91
N VAL A 45 10.10 12.25 -2.09
CA VAL A 45 11.28 12.21 -2.96
C VAL A 45 11.41 13.60 -3.62
N PRO A 46 12.46 14.38 -3.33
CA PRO A 46 12.59 15.73 -3.90
C PRO A 46 12.67 15.66 -5.43
N GLY A 47 11.87 16.50 -6.10
CA GLY A 47 11.81 16.55 -7.56
C GLY A 47 10.88 15.53 -8.19
N LEU A 48 10.45 14.48 -7.48
CA LEU A 48 9.54 13.47 -8.03
C LEU A 48 8.10 13.72 -7.56
N GLU A 49 7.16 13.89 -8.50
CA GLU A 49 5.78 14.25 -8.21
C GLU A 49 4.78 13.39 -8.99
N PHE A 50 3.70 12.96 -8.36
CA PHE A 50 2.56 12.37 -9.05
C PHE A 50 1.44 13.38 -9.28
N LYS A 51 0.88 13.37 -10.49
CA LYS A 51 -0.29 14.16 -10.88
C LYS A 51 -1.41 13.28 -11.41
N LEU A 52 -2.63 13.66 -11.12
CA LEU A 52 -3.86 13.07 -11.64
C LEU A 52 -4.58 14.10 -12.49
N SER A 53 -5.03 13.67 -13.67
CA SER A 53 -5.91 14.43 -14.55
C SER A 53 -6.97 13.52 -15.14
N GLN A 54 -8.19 14.02 -15.32
CA GLN A 54 -9.24 13.23 -15.96
C GLN A 54 -9.11 13.29 -17.48
N ILE A 55 -9.15 12.12 -18.14
CA ILE A 55 -9.05 12.01 -19.60
C ILE A 55 -10.31 11.46 -20.26
N SER A 56 -11.16 10.74 -19.53
CA SER A 56 -12.45 10.27 -20.02
C SER A 56 -13.52 10.26 -18.91
N ARG A 57 -14.78 10.42 -19.31
CA ARG A 57 -15.96 10.36 -18.42
C ARG A 57 -16.77 9.07 -18.56
N ASN A 58 -16.60 8.36 -19.69
CA ASN A 58 -17.27 7.09 -19.94
C ASN A 58 -16.44 6.19 -20.89
N PRO A 59 -15.82 5.10 -20.38
CA PRO A 59 -15.67 4.80 -18.96
C PRO A 59 -14.83 5.89 -18.27
N PRO A 60 -15.13 6.26 -17.02
CA PRO A 60 -14.38 7.31 -16.32
C PRO A 60 -12.93 6.88 -16.14
N SER A 61 -12.00 7.70 -16.61
CA SER A 61 -10.57 7.35 -16.67
C SER A 61 -9.70 8.53 -16.27
N LEU A 62 -8.70 8.26 -15.44
CA LEU A 62 -7.70 9.24 -14.99
C LEU A 62 -6.33 8.89 -15.57
N LEU A 63 -5.61 9.91 -16.01
CA LEU A 63 -4.20 9.82 -16.34
C LEU A 63 -3.38 10.11 -15.08
N VAL A 64 -2.59 9.12 -14.68
CA VAL A 64 -1.58 9.21 -13.64
C VAL A 64 -0.27 9.60 -14.30
N THR A 65 0.27 10.76 -13.96
CA THR A 65 1.55 11.24 -14.48
C THR A 65 2.58 11.27 -13.35
N LEU A 66 3.69 10.56 -13.51
CA LEU A 66 4.87 10.67 -12.68
C LEU A 66 5.86 11.62 -13.36
N LYS A 67 6.13 12.75 -12.74
CA LYS A 67 7.03 13.76 -13.28
C LYS A 67 8.31 13.86 -12.47
N ASN A 68 9.44 13.89 -13.18
CA ASN A 68 10.74 14.22 -12.61
C ASN A 68 11.08 15.69 -12.91
N ASN A 69 10.99 16.53 -11.88
CA ASN A 69 11.36 17.94 -11.90
C ASN A 69 12.81 18.19 -11.48
N HIS A 70 13.62 17.14 -11.23
CA HIS A 70 15.03 17.32 -10.93
C HIS A 70 15.80 17.70 -12.21
N PRO A 71 16.74 18.67 -12.16
CA PRO A 71 17.45 19.14 -13.35
C PRO A 71 18.33 18.07 -14.00
N ASP A 72 19.07 17.30 -13.18
CA ASP A 72 20.14 16.42 -13.69
C ASP A 72 20.06 14.95 -13.21
N THR A 73 19.12 14.62 -12.32
CA THR A 73 19.08 13.30 -11.65
C THR A 73 17.91 12.49 -12.19
N PRO A 74 18.14 11.34 -12.84
CA PRO A 74 17.07 10.42 -13.20
C PRO A 74 16.55 9.71 -11.95
N PHE A 75 15.29 9.30 -11.97
CA PHE A 75 14.74 8.42 -10.93
C PHE A 75 14.23 7.13 -11.54
N THR A 76 14.64 6.00 -10.97
CA THR A 76 14.02 4.71 -11.21
C THR A 76 13.19 4.35 -10.00
N ILE A 77 11.93 3.97 -10.22
CA ILE A 77 11.05 3.52 -9.15
C ILE A 77 10.52 2.12 -9.45
N LEU A 78 10.28 1.36 -8.39
CA LEU A 78 9.48 0.15 -8.45
C LEU A 78 8.00 0.54 -8.48
N LYS A 79 7.26 0.10 -9.50
CA LYS A 79 5.84 0.44 -9.66
C LYS A 79 4.96 -0.08 -8.53
N TRP A 80 5.37 -1.16 -7.85
CA TRP A 80 4.57 -1.81 -6.82
C TRP A 80 4.15 -0.86 -5.69
N GLY A 81 2.85 -0.86 -5.37
CA GLY A 81 2.31 0.01 -4.31
C GLY A 81 2.28 1.50 -4.68
N THR A 82 2.47 1.83 -5.96
CA THR A 82 2.32 3.19 -6.49
C THR A 82 1.10 3.29 -7.43
N PRO A 83 0.64 4.50 -7.81
CA PRO A 83 -0.44 4.66 -8.78
C PRO A 83 -0.12 4.11 -10.19
N LEU A 84 1.14 3.77 -10.48
CA LEU A 84 1.56 3.10 -11.73
C LEU A 84 1.45 1.57 -11.64
N ASP A 85 1.16 1.02 -10.47
CA ASP A 85 0.90 -0.41 -10.28
C ASP A 85 -0.38 -0.81 -11.00
N VAL A 86 -0.35 -1.90 -11.77
CA VAL A 86 -1.54 -2.49 -12.41
C VAL A 86 -2.61 -2.82 -11.37
N GLN A 87 -2.20 -3.09 -10.12
CA GLN A 87 -3.07 -3.42 -9.01
C GLN A 87 -3.38 -2.22 -8.09
N ALA A 88 -3.02 -1.00 -8.46
CA ALA A 88 -3.16 0.19 -7.61
C ALA A 88 -4.58 0.41 -7.05
N GLN A 89 -5.62 0.19 -7.88
CA GLN A 89 -7.01 0.27 -7.45
C GLN A 89 -7.39 -0.83 -6.46
N ASN A 90 -6.86 -2.04 -6.62
CA ASN A 90 -7.12 -3.17 -5.73
C ASN A 90 -6.38 -3.06 -4.39
N LEU A 91 -5.29 -2.29 -4.36
CA LEU A 91 -4.51 -2.01 -3.16
C LEU A 91 -5.05 -0.83 -2.34
N GLY A 92 -6.09 -0.14 -2.83
CA GLY A 92 -6.67 1.02 -2.14
C GLY A 92 -5.81 2.28 -2.16
N LEU A 93 -4.95 2.43 -3.18
CA LEU A 93 -4.10 3.63 -3.30
C LEU A 93 -4.91 4.87 -3.65
N PHE A 94 -6.05 4.72 -4.32
CA PHE A 94 -6.97 5.79 -4.68
C PHE A 94 -8.07 5.93 -3.64
N LYS A 95 -8.24 7.15 -3.13
CA LYS A 95 -9.37 7.54 -2.30
C LYS A 95 -10.35 8.33 -3.14
N LEU A 96 -11.62 7.93 -3.09
CA LEU A 96 -12.72 8.58 -3.81
C LEU A 96 -13.70 9.10 -2.77
N VAL A 97 -13.99 10.40 -2.81
CA VAL A 97 -15.03 11.02 -1.99
C VAL A 97 -16.13 11.53 -2.91
N ASP A 98 -17.35 11.07 -2.71
CA ASP A 98 -18.52 11.56 -3.43
C ASP A 98 -18.76 13.03 -3.09
N GLU A 99 -18.85 13.89 -4.10
CA GLU A 99 -18.97 15.34 -3.89
C GLU A 99 -20.36 15.75 -3.37
N ALA A 100 -21.40 15.00 -3.71
CA ALA A 100 -22.78 15.30 -3.31
C ALA A 100 -23.05 14.90 -1.85
N THR A 101 -22.51 13.77 -1.42
CA THR A 101 -22.72 13.25 -0.05
C THR A 101 -21.57 13.55 0.91
N GLY A 102 -20.38 13.83 0.39
CA GLY A 102 -19.16 13.98 1.17
C GLY A 102 -18.60 12.67 1.73
N ASN A 103 -19.20 11.54 1.38
CA ASN A 103 -18.80 10.22 1.89
C ASN A 103 -17.69 9.60 1.03
N GLU A 104 -16.77 8.89 1.68
CA GLU A 104 -15.77 8.08 0.98
C GLU A 104 -16.44 6.85 0.35
N VAL A 105 -16.14 6.59 -0.92
CA VAL A 105 -16.62 5.41 -1.64
C VAL A 105 -15.91 4.19 -1.07
N GLU A 106 -16.68 3.22 -0.57
CA GLU A 106 -16.15 2.02 0.03
C GLU A 106 -15.46 1.13 -1.01
N MET A 107 -14.16 0.90 -0.83
CA MET A 107 -13.36 0.02 -1.67
C MET A 107 -12.87 -1.17 -0.85
N HIS A 108 -13.13 -2.37 -1.37
CA HIS A 108 -12.59 -3.60 -0.79
C HIS A 108 -11.17 -3.80 -1.28
N ASN A 109 -10.20 -3.46 -0.40
CA ASN A 109 -8.79 -3.61 -0.71
C ASN A 109 -8.34 -5.03 -0.44
N ILE A 110 -7.52 -5.58 -1.33
CA ILE A 110 -6.95 -6.92 -1.19
C ILE A 110 -5.45 -6.84 -0.91
N LYS A 111 -4.92 -7.85 -0.21
CA LYS A 111 -3.49 -8.04 -0.09
C LYS A 111 -3.00 -8.89 -1.25
N ILE A 112 -1.91 -8.45 -1.87
CA ILE A 112 -1.34 -9.12 -3.06
C ILE A 112 0.05 -9.62 -2.71
N SER A 113 0.25 -10.93 -2.87
CA SER A 113 1.59 -11.53 -2.84
C SER A 113 2.22 -11.40 -4.21
N ARG A 114 3.46 -10.91 -4.27
CA ARG A 114 4.21 -10.70 -5.51
C ARG A 114 5.26 -11.81 -5.68
N LEU A 115 5.56 -12.16 -6.93
CA LEU A 115 6.70 -13.01 -7.24
C LEU A 115 7.99 -12.23 -6.96
N MET A 116 8.97 -12.87 -6.33
CA MET A 116 10.27 -12.25 -6.02
C MET A 116 11.40 -12.93 -6.81
N PRO A 117 12.42 -12.17 -7.27
CA PRO A 117 12.49 -10.70 -7.24
C PRO A 117 11.45 -10.01 -8.13
N PRO A 118 11.23 -8.69 -7.95
CA PRO A 118 10.51 -7.90 -8.94
C PRO A 118 11.16 -8.04 -10.31
N SER A 119 10.36 -8.01 -11.37
CA SER A 119 10.90 -8.08 -12.73
C SER A 119 11.38 -6.72 -13.21
N ARG A 120 12.18 -6.69 -14.28
CA ARG A 120 12.72 -5.44 -14.83
C ARG A 120 11.63 -4.54 -15.39
N GLU A 121 10.57 -5.12 -15.93
CA GLU A 121 9.38 -4.39 -16.39
C GLU A 121 8.56 -3.80 -15.25
N ASP A 122 8.77 -4.20 -13.99
CA ASP A 122 8.15 -3.55 -12.82
C ASP A 122 8.88 -2.25 -12.43
N LEU A 123 10.06 -2.00 -12.98
CA LEU A 123 10.76 -0.73 -12.85
C LEU A 123 10.29 0.27 -13.90
N VAL A 124 10.26 1.53 -13.52
CA VAL A 124 10.04 2.64 -14.44
C VAL A 124 11.07 3.71 -14.16
N THR A 125 11.76 4.17 -15.20
CA THR A 125 12.79 5.21 -15.10
C THR A 125 12.27 6.48 -15.74
N VAL A 126 12.34 7.58 -14.99
CA VAL A 126 11.98 8.92 -15.43
C VAL A 126 13.24 9.76 -15.46
N ALA A 127 13.67 10.13 -16.68
CA ALA A 127 14.83 10.97 -16.90
C ALA A 127 14.62 12.40 -16.34
N PRO A 128 15.69 13.20 -16.17
CA PRO A 128 15.56 14.56 -15.68
C PRO A 128 14.65 15.40 -16.58
N GLY A 129 13.68 16.10 -16.00
CA GLY A 129 12.72 16.94 -16.72
C GLY A 129 11.64 16.20 -17.51
N THR A 130 11.64 14.86 -17.52
CA THR A 130 10.64 14.06 -18.25
C THR A 130 9.50 13.60 -17.34
N GLU A 131 8.49 12.99 -17.94
CA GLU A 131 7.36 12.41 -17.25
C GLU A 131 6.94 11.09 -17.88
N GLU A 132 6.41 10.19 -17.07
CA GLU A 132 5.79 8.95 -17.51
C GLU A 132 4.31 8.99 -17.12
N ALA A 133 3.43 8.52 -18.00
CA ALA A 133 2.00 8.55 -17.73
C ALA A 133 1.31 7.20 -17.99
N THR A 134 0.37 6.85 -17.12
CA THR A 134 -0.44 5.63 -17.22
C THR A 134 -1.91 5.95 -17.03
N GLU A 135 -2.76 5.36 -17.87
CA GLU A 135 -4.21 5.45 -17.75
C GLU A 135 -4.74 4.47 -16.70
N VAL A 136 -5.64 4.95 -15.83
CA VAL A 136 -6.37 4.16 -14.85
C VAL A 136 -7.87 4.33 -15.08
N VAL A 137 -8.53 3.24 -15.44
CA VAL A 137 -9.96 3.21 -15.74
C VAL A 137 -10.75 2.88 -14.46
N PHE A 138 -11.65 3.78 -14.06
CA PHE A 138 -12.53 3.66 -12.88
C PHE A 138 -13.87 3.01 -13.23
N ASN A 139 -13.83 1.88 -13.94
CA ASN A 139 -14.99 1.08 -14.28
C ASN A 139 -14.92 -0.27 -13.54
N LYS A 140 -15.17 -0.25 -12.23
CA LYS A 140 -15.08 -1.41 -11.34
C LYS A 140 -16.43 -1.69 -10.68
N PRO A 141 -16.74 -2.94 -10.31
CA PRO A 141 -18.03 -3.29 -9.69
C PRO A 141 -18.34 -2.58 -8.37
N TRP A 142 -17.32 -2.06 -7.67
CA TRP A 142 -17.49 -1.31 -6.42
C TRP A 142 -17.84 0.16 -6.64
N MET A 143 -17.74 0.67 -7.88
CA MET A 143 -18.14 2.06 -8.19
C MET A 143 -19.67 2.17 -8.07
N PRO A 144 -20.20 3.25 -7.46
CA PRO A 144 -21.63 3.45 -7.39
C PRO A 144 -22.25 3.52 -8.80
N GLU A 145 -23.40 2.87 -8.99
CA GLU A 145 -24.14 2.88 -10.26
C GLU A 145 -24.80 4.24 -10.56
N THR A 146 -24.85 5.13 -9.57
CA THR A 146 -25.46 6.45 -9.70
C THR A 146 -24.67 7.30 -10.70
N LYS A 147 -25.33 7.61 -11.82
CA LYS A 147 -24.81 8.47 -12.89
C LYS A 147 -25.88 9.49 -13.29
N PRO A 148 -25.52 10.75 -13.57
CA PRO A 148 -24.17 11.33 -13.49
C PRO A 148 -23.72 11.53 -12.03
N ALA A 149 -22.41 11.40 -11.78
CA ALA A 149 -21.82 11.60 -10.45
C ALA A 149 -20.47 12.32 -10.52
N LYS A 150 -20.06 12.90 -9.39
CA LYS A 150 -18.77 13.58 -9.24
C LYS A 150 -18.06 13.07 -8.02
N TYR A 151 -16.78 12.74 -8.20
CA TYR A 151 -15.93 12.22 -7.14
C TYR A 151 -14.65 13.00 -7.05
N LYS A 152 -14.25 13.35 -5.83
CA LYS A 152 -12.94 13.89 -5.53
C LYS A 152 -11.96 12.73 -5.35
N VAL A 153 -10.99 12.61 -6.26
CA VAL A 153 -10.02 11.52 -6.29
C VAL A 153 -8.64 12.02 -5.86
N GLN A 154 -7.96 11.24 -5.03
CA GLN A 154 -6.56 11.45 -4.67
C GLN A 154 -5.87 10.10 -4.45
N ALA A 155 -4.61 9.97 -4.85
CA ALA A 155 -3.78 8.83 -4.50
C ALA A 155 -2.69 9.21 -3.50
N GLN A 156 -2.38 8.29 -2.58
CA GLN A 156 -1.31 8.44 -1.60
C GLN A 156 -0.74 7.09 -1.23
N GLY A 157 0.54 7.08 -0.84
CA GLY A 157 1.21 5.86 -0.42
C GLY A 157 2.69 6.10 -0.13
N THR A 158 3.44 5.01 -0.10
CA THR A 158 4.89 5.00 0.10
C THR A 158 5.53 4.23 -1.02
N PHE A 159 6.65 4.72 -1.54
CA PHE A 159 7.43 3.96 -2.51
C PHE A 159 8.05 2.74 -1.85
N ALA A 160 7.95 1.59 -2.52
CA ALA A 160 8.58 0.35 -2.08
C ALA A 160 10.07 0.27 -2.46
N GLY A 161 10.45 0.88 -3.59
CA GLY A 161 11.84 0.98 -4.03
C GLY A 161 12.06 2.16 -4.96
N VAL A 162 13.12 2.95 -4.71
CA VAL A 162 13.47 4.14 -5.49
C VAL A 162 14.98 4.33 -5.52
N TRP A 163 15.50 4.58 -6.71
CA TRP A 163 16.91 4.83 -7.00
C TRP A 163 17.05 6.13 -7.79
N ASP A 164 18.10 6.89 -7.50
CA ASP A 164 18.48 8.17 -8.12
C ASP A 164 19.38 7.98 -9.36
N ARG A 165 19.16 6.88 -10.09
CA ARG A 165 19.90 6.49 -11.28
C ARG A 165 19.01 5.78 -12.29
N TYR A 166 19.53 5.48 -13.48
CA TYR A 166 18.79 4.76 -14.52
C TYR A 166 18.57 3.29 -14.16
N GLY A 167 17.49 2.69 -14.68
CA GLY A 167 17.10 1.33 -14.30
C GLY A 167 18.06 0.25 -14.80
N ASN A 168 18.86 0.53 -15.82
CA ASN A 168 19.94 -0.34 -16.28
C ASN A 168 21.16 -0.33 -15.34
N GLU A 169 21.27 0.65 -14.45
CA GLU A 169 22.32 0.74 -13.43
C GLU A 169 21.88 0.15 -12.08
N VAL A 170 20.62 -0.27 -11.96
CA VAL A 170 20.17 -1.08 -10.81
C VAL A 170 20.55 -2.52 -11.11
N ASP A 171 21.42 -3.12 -10.31
CA ASP A 171 21.79 -4.52 -10.51
C ASP A 171 20.70 -5.48 -9.97
N ASP A 172 20.80 -6.77 -10.32
CA ASP A 172 19.80 -7.76 -9.90
C ASP A 172 19.79 -7.96 -8.38
N SER A 173 20.93 -7.78 -7.70
CA SER A 173 21.03 -7.92 -6.24
C SER A 173 20.37 -6.76 -5.49
N GLU A 174 20.46 -5.55 -6.03
CA GLU A 174 19.77 -4.37 -5.52
C GLU A 174 18.27 -4.43 -5.80
N LEU A 175 17.87 -5.02 -6.93
CA LEU A 175 16.47 -5.25 -7.26
C LEU A 175 15.85 -6.31 -6.35
N GLU A 176 16.57 -7.39 -6.06
CA GLU A 176 16.20 -8.38 -5.03
C GLU A 176 16.04 -7.72 -3.66
N ALA A 177 16.98 -6.83 -3.32
CA ALA A 177 16.99 -6.06 -2.08
C ALA A 177 16.30 -4.69 -2.20
N TYR A 178 15.25 -4.55 -3.03
CA TYR A 178 14.61 -3.25 -3.31
C TYR A 178 14.15 -2.49 -2.05
N SER A 179 13.81 -3.22 -0.98
CA SER A 179 13.44 -2.65 0.31
C SER A 179 14.60 -1.91 1.02
N SER A 180 15.83 -2.11 0.55
CA SER A 180 17.02 -1.41 1.03
C SER A 180 17.44 -0.27 0.10
N SER A 181 16.65 0.05 -0.92
CA SER A 181 16.96 1.14 -1.85
C SER A 181 17.04 2.51 -1.15
N PRO A 182 17.86 3.45 -1.66
CA PRO A 182 18.20 4.68 -0.94
C PRO A 182 17.01 5.55 -0.52
N LEU A 183 15.93 5.49 -1.30
CA LEU A 183 14.75 6.33 -1.14
C LEU A 183 13.48 5.52 -0.84
N ASN A 184 13.61 4.26 -0.37
CA ASN A 184 12.48 3.48 0.11
C ASN A 184 11.77 4.16 1.30
N GLY A 185 10.46 3.98 1.41
CA GLY A 185 9.63 4.43 2.53
C GLY A 185 9.27 5.92 2.44
N ARG A 186 9.79 6.63 1.44
CA ARG A 186 9.39 8.00 1.13
C ARG A 186 7.92 8.01 0.70
N VAL A 187 7.18 9.00 1.18
CA VAL A 187 5.75 9.15 0.90
C VAL A 187 5.54 9.86 -0.43
N PHE A 188 4.44 9.54 -1.10
CA PHE A 188 3.93 10.31 -2.21
C PHE A 188 2.46 10.64 -2.00
N ARG A 189 2.03 11.76 -2.59
CA ARG A 189 0.64 12.19 -2.60
C ARG A 189 0.38 12.93 -3.92
N THR A 190 -0.73 12.62 -4.57
CA THR A 190 -1.14 13.33 -5.78
C THR A 190 -1.89 14.62 -5.43
N ASN A 191 -2.06 15.49 -6.43
CA ASN A 191 -3.15 16.46 -6.39
C ASN A 191 -4.51 15.75 -6.25
N SER A 192 -5.51 16.53 -5.83
CA SER A 192 -6.89 16.09 -5.81
C SER A 192 -7.60 16.53 -7.09
N VAL A 193 -8.28 15.60 -7.77
CA VAL A 193 -8.98 15.86 -9.03
C VAL A 193 -10.48 15.58 -8.88
N GLU A 194 -11.32 16.45 -9.44
CA GLU A 194 -12.76 16.18 -9.60
C GLU A 194 -12.95 15.29 -10.83
N MET A 195 -13.28 14.02 -10.60
CA MET A 195 -13.61 13.05 -11.63
C MET A 195 -15.12 13.05 -11.86
N ARG A 196 -15.53 13.36 -13.10
CA ARG A 196 -16.94 13.31 -13.52
C ARG A 196 -17.26 11.98 -14.18
N VAL A 197 -18.33 11.34 -13.75
CA VAL A 197 -18.81 10.07 -14.31
C VAL A 197 -20.13 10.33 -15.03
N GLU A 198 -20.19 9.92 -16.29
CA GLU A 198 -21.38 10.00 -17.16
C GLU A 198 -22.02 8.62 -17.40
#